data_AF-A0A5K1HA85-F1
#
_entry.id   AF-A0A5K1HA85-F1
#
_cell.length_a   1.000
_cell.length_b   1.000
_cell.length_c   1.000
_cell.angle_alpha   90.00
_cell.angle_beta   90.00
_cell.angle_gamma   90.00
#
_symmetry.space_group_name_H-M   'P 1'
#
loop_
_entity.id
_entity.type
_entity.pdbx_description
1 polymer ?
#
loop_
_entity_poly.entity_id
_entity_poly.type
_entity_poly.pdbx_seq_one_letter_code
_entity_poly.pdbx_strand_id
1 'polypeptide(L)'
;DFKEQTPAQLKRIRDKFYDLLVNCIDGQTILKELLQNFIKMEGMRQESTKEIIHQAAEHEKTLMCGSKAIYHLESFAAHAMEQIIVARNNKMLIE
;
A
#
# COMPACT_ATOMS: atom_id res chain seq x y z
N ASP A 1 2.51 -9.38 3.44
CA ASP A 1 3.71 -9.14 4.25
C ASP A 1 4.64 -8.24 3.44
N PHE A 2 4.78 -6.98 3.84
CA PHE A 2 5.57 -5.95 3.16
C PHE A 2 6.99 -5.90 3.74
N LYS A 3 7.60 -7.06 3.98
CA LYS A 3 8.94 -7.14 4.60
C LYS A 3 10.02 -6.65 3.66
N GLU A 4 9.95 -7.09 2.40
CA GLU A 4 10.88 -6.77 1.32
C GLU A 4 10.24 -5.77 0.35
N GLN A 5 11.00 -4.77 -0.07
CA GLN A 5 10.56 -3.73 -1.02
C GLN A 5 11.26 -3.95 -2.36
N THR A 6 10.90 -5.05 -3.02
CA THR A 6 11.46 -5.45 -4.31
C THR A 6 10.36 -5.62 -5.37
N PRO A 7 10.66 -5.45 -6.67
CA PRO A 7 9.68 -5.67 -7.73
C PRO A 7 9.08 -7.10 -7.72
N ALA A 8 9.89 -8.10 -7.36
CA ALA A 8 9.42 -9.48 -7.22
C ALA A 8 8.38 -9.62 -6.11
N GLN A 9 8.56 -8.91 -4.99
CA GLN A 9 7.57 -8.89 -3.92
C GLN A 9 6.29 -8.17 -4.32
N LEU A 10 6.40 -7.05 -5.05
CA LEU A 10 5.23 -6.34 -5.56
C LEU A 10 4.39 -7.23 -6.48
N LYS A 11 5.03 -8.01 -7.36
CA LYS A 11 4.34 -9.03 -8.17
C LYS A 11 3.59 -10.04 -7.30
N ARG A 12 4.21 -10.57 -6.25
CA ARG A 12 3.54 -11.50 -5.31
C ARG A 12 2.34 -10.85 -4.60
N ILE A 13 2.40 -9.55 -4.31
CA ILE A 13 1.28 -8.82 -3.72
C ILE A 13 0.16 -8.64 -4.74
N ARG A 14 0.49 -8.33 -6.00
CA ARG A 14 -0.46 -8.29 -7.11
C ARG A 14 -1.20 -9.63 -7.27
N ASP A 15 -0.49 -10.75 -7.19
CA ASP A 15 -1.08 -12.09 -7.25
C ASP A 15 -2.13 -12.27 -6.13
N LYS A 16 -1.85 -11.80 -4.90
CA LYS A 16 -2.81 -11.81 -3.79
C LYS A 16 -4.01 -10.88 -3.99
N PHE A 17 -3.81 -9.72 -4.62
CA PHE A 17 -4.94 -8.86 -4.97
C PHE A 17 -5.86 -9.54 -5.97
N TYR A 18 -5.33 -10.29 -6.93
CA TYR A 18 -6.16 -11.12 -7.81
C TYR A 18 -6.95 -12.16 -7.03
N ASP A 19 -6.34 -12.87 -6.08
CA ASP A 19 -7.05 -13.84 -5.23
C ASP A 19 -8.26 -13.19 -4.54
N LEU A 20 -8.08 -12.00 -3.96
CA LEU A 20 -9.16 -11.27 -3.28
C LEU A 20 -10.25 -10.79 -4.25
N LEU A 21 -9.86 -10.21 -5.38
CA LEU A 21 -10.80 -9.69 -6.39
C LEU A 21 -11.62 -10.81 -7.03
N VAL A 22 -11.01 -11.98 -7.30
CA VAL A 22 -11.70 -13.16 -7.85
C VAL A 22 -12.70 -13.73 -6.85
N ASN A 23 -12.41 -13.64 -5.55
CA ASN A 23 -13.34 -14.01 -4.47
C ASN A 23 -14.36 -12.90 -4.14
N CYS A 24 -14.62 -12.00 -5.08
CA CYS A 24 -15.64 -10.95 -4.99
C CYS A 24 -15.43 -9.95 -3.84
N ILE A 25 -14.21 -9.76 -3.36
CA ILE A 25 -13.88 -8.67 -2.43
C ILE A 25 -13.57 -7.44 -3.27
N ASP A 26 -14.32 -6.36 -3.06
CA ASP A 26 -14.17 -5.14 -3.86
C ASP A 26 -12.85 -4.39 -3.53
N GLY A 27 -12.40 -3.58 -4.49
CA GLY A 27 -11.14 -2.87 -4.36
C GLY A 27 -11.09 -1.82 -3.25
N GLN A 28 -12.23 -1.20 -2.89
CA GLN A 28 -12.27 -0.22 -1.79
C GLN A 28 -12.06 -0.92 -0.46
N THR A 29 -12.72 -2.07 -0.26
CA THR A 29 -12.53 -2.90 0.94
C THR A 29 -11.07 -3.32 1.08
N ILE A 30 -10.44 -3.80 0.00
CA ILE A 30 -9.02 -4.19 0.02
C ILE A 30 -8.13 -2.99 0.39
N LEU A 31 -8.34 -1.83 -0.25
CA LEU A 31 -7.56 -0.62 -0.01
C LEU A 31 -7.69 -0.14 1.44
N LYS A 32 -8.91 -0.10 1.96
CA LYS A 32 -9.24 0.34 3.33
C LYS A 32 -8.59 -0.56 4.37
N GLU A 33 -8.73 -1.87 4.24
CA GLU A 33 -8.14 -2.83 5.19
C GLU A 33 -6.61 -2.80 5.11
N LEU A 34 -6.04 -2.63 3.92
CA LEU A 34 -4.61 -2.48 3.74
C LEU A 34 -4.08 -1.20 4.41
N LEU A 35 -4.76 -0.07 4.23
CA LEU A 35 -4.42 1.19 4.90
C LEU A 35 -4.49 1.04 6.44
N GLN A 36 -5.54 0.43 6.97
CA GLN A 36 -5.66 0.20 8.41
C GLN A 36 -4.49 -0.62 8.97
N ASN A 37 -4.02 -1.62 8.22
CA ASN A 37 -2.85 -2.40 8.62
C ASN A 37 -1.56 -1.56 8.63
N PHE A 38 -1.39 -0.63 7.68
CA PHE A 38 -0.25 0.29 7.71
C PHE A 38 -0.31 1.29 8.86
N ILE A 39 -1.49 1.83 9.19
CA ILE A 39 -1.66 2.75 10.32
C ILE A 39 -1.33 2.06 11.65
N LYS A 40 -1.66 0.77 11.78
CA LYS A 40 -1.37 -0.04 12.97
C LYS A 40 0.07 -0.59 13.00
N MET A 41 0.86 -0.38 11.95
CA MET A 41 2.21 -0.93 11.86
C MET A 41 3.16 -0.18 12.80
N GLU A 42 3.70 -0.91 13.78
CA GLU A 42 4.68 -0.36 14.72
C GLU A 42 5.99 0.03 14.01
N GLY A 43 6.63 1.11 14.47
CA GLY A 43 7.90 1.59 13.94
C GLY A 43 7.80 2.48 12.70
N MET A 44 6.58 2.74 12.20
CA MET A 44 6.35 3.75 11.16
C MET A 44 6.41 5.17 11.73
N ARG A 45 7.14 6.05 11.05
CA ARG A 45 7.21 7.48 11.40
C ARG A 45 5.94 8.21 10.95
N GLN A 46 5.52 9.21 11.72
CA GLN A 46 4.30 9.99 11.46
C GLN A 46 4.25 10.60 10.05
N GLU A 47 5.36 11.10 9.54
CA GLU A 47 5.45 11.70 8.21
C GLU A 47 5.17 10.67 7.10
N SER A 48 5.76 9.48 7.18
CA SER A 48 5.50 8.39 6.23
C SER A 48 4.06 7.88 6.35
N THR A 49 3.51 7.79 7.57
CA THR A 49 2.10 7.42 7.76
C THR A 49 1.16 8.44 7.12
N LYS A 50 1.42 9.75 7.27
CA LYS A 50 0.64 10.81 6.62
C LYS A 50 0.68 10.69 5.10
N GLU A 51 1.86 10.42 4.54
CA GLU A 51 2.00 10.24 3.10
C GLU A 51 1.22 9.01 2.60
N ILE A 52 1.30 7.88 3.30
CA ILE A 52 0.51 6.68 2.95
C ILE A 52 -1.00 6.98 3.00
N ILE A 53 -1.48 7.72 4.01
CA ILE A 53 -2.89 8.13 4.10
C ILE A 53 -3.29 9.03 2.92
N HIS A 54 -2.44 10.00 2.57
CA HIS A 54 -2.68 10.88 1.43
C HIS A 54 -2.77 10.09 0.11
N GLN A 55 -1.80 9.20 -0.13
CA GLN A 55 -1.81 8.33 -1.29
C GLN A 55 -3.03 7.41 -1.32
N ALA A 56 -3.45 6.87 -0.18
CA ALA A 56 -4.66 6.04 -0.13
C ALA A 56 -5.90 6.83 -0.58
N ALA A 57 -6.07 8.09 -0.17
CA ALA A 57 -7.20 8.92 -0.57
C ALA A 57 -7.22 9.19 -2.09
N GLU A 58 -6.07 9.51 -2.70
CA GLU A 58 -5.97 9.70 -4.15
C GLU A 58 -6.23 8.40 -4.93
N HIS A 59 -5.71 7.27 -4.44
CA HIS A 59 -5.94 5.97 -5.06
C HIS A 59 -7.40 5.50 -4.90
N GLU A 60 -8.06 5.80 -3.78
CA GLU A 60 -9.49 5.54 -3.58
C GLU A 60 -10.34 6.33 -4.57
N LYS A 61 -10.10 7.64 -4.68
CA LYS A 61 -10.78 8.51 -5.64
C LYS A 61 -10.62 8.00 -7.07
N THR A 62 -9.40 7.64 -7.48
CA THR A 62 -9.17 7.14 -8.84
C THR A 62 -9.76 5.75 -9.07
N LEU A 63 -9.82 4.90 -8.04
CA LEU A 63 -10.51 3.60 -8.07
C LEU A 63 -12.02 3.76 -8.29
N MET A 64 -12.63 4.80 -7.72
CA MET A 64 -14.05 5.14 -7.92
C MET A 64 -14.38 5.62 -9.33
N CYS A 65 -13.43 6.29 -9.99
CA CYS A 65 -13.61 6.83 -11.34
C CYS A 65 -13.04 5.91 -12.44
N GLY A 66 -12.37 4.82 -12.06
CA GLY A 66 -11.49 4.04 -12.91
C GLY A 66 -12.10 2.76 -13.51
N SER A 67 -11.29 2.06 -14.29
CA SER A 67 -11.69 0.93 -15.12
C SER A 67 -11.29 -0.45 -14.57
N LYS A 68 -10.17 -0.57 -13.82
CA LYS A 68 -9.70 -1.85 -13.23
C LYS A 68 -9.06 -1.62 -11.86
N ALA A 69 -9.72 -2.10 -10.80
CA ALA A 69 -9.27 -1.97 -9.41
C ALA A 69 -7.82 -2.41 -9.17
N ILE A 70 -7.36 -3.46 -9.86
CA ILE A 70 -6.00 -4.00 -9.71
C ILE A 70 -4.89 -2.98 -9.96
N TYR A 71 -5.06 -2.05 -10.91
CA TYR A 71 -4.03 -1.06 -11.22
C TYR A 71 -3.86 -0.06 -10.08
N HIS A 72 -4.98 0.37 -9.48
CA HIS A 72 -4.98 1.30 -8.35
C HIS A 72 -4.41 0.63 -7.09
N LEU A 73 -4.78 -0.62 -6.83
CA LEU A 73 -4.27 -1.40 -5.70
C LEU A 73 -2.75 -1.65 -5.80
N GLU A 74 -2.27 -2.05 -6.99
CA GLU A 74 -0.85 -2.26 -7.24
C GLU A 74 -0.05 -0.96 -7.11
N SER A 75 -0.56 0.13 -7.69
CA SER A 75 0.06 1.46 -7.58
C SER A 75 0.16 1.91 -6.12
N PHE A 76 -0.91 1.76 -5.33
CA PHE A 76 -0.89 2.10 -3.91
C PHE A 76 0.12 1.23 -3.13
N ALA A 77 0.16 -0.07 -3.40
CA ALA A 77 1.12 -0.97 -2.76
C ALA A 77 2.59 -0.59 -3.06
N ALA A 78 2.87 -0.14 -4.29
CA ALA A 78 4.20 0.37 -4.67
C ALA A 78 4.58 1.63 -3.89
N HIS A 79 3.67 2.61 -3.78
CA HIS A 79 3.90 3.82 -2.97
C HIS A 79 4.12 3.48 -1.49
N ALA A 80 3.35 2.54 -0.94
CA ALA A 80 3.55 2.09 0.43
C ALA A 80 4.93 1.44 0.64
N MET A 81 5.41 0.64 -0.33
CA MET A 81 6.77 0.10 -0.28
C MET A 81 7.85 1.19 -0.26
N GLU A 82 7.71 2.22 -1.10
CA GLU A 82 8.62 3.36 -1.11
C GLU A 82 8.66 4.07 0.24
N GLN A 83 7.50 4.38 0.83
CA GLN A 83 7.43 5.04 2.13
C GLN A 83 8.04 4.21 3.26
N ILE A 84 7.95 2.88 3.18
CA ILE A 84 8.64 1.99 4.13
C ILE A 84 10.17 2.09 4.00
N ILE A 85 10.71 2.19 2.78
CA ILE A 85 12.16 2.41 2.57
C ILE A 85 12.57 3.76 3.16
N VAL A 86 11.83 4.82 2.85
CA VAL A 86 12.11 6.17 3.35
C VAL A 86 12.09 6.19 4.88
N ALA A 87 11.08 5.57 5.50
CA ALA A 87 10.99 5.48 6.95
C ALA A 87 12.20 4.76 7.58
N ARG A 88 12.69 3.69 6.95
CA ARG A 88 13.86 2.93 7.41
C ARG A 88 15.17 3.71 7.23
N ASN A 89 15.37 4.36 6.10
CA ASN A 89 16.58 5.14 5.83
C ASN A 89 16.69 6.35 6.78
N ASN A 90 15.57 7.01 7.07
CA ASN A 90 15.54 8.11 8.02
C ASN A 90 15.85 7.66 9.45
N LYS A 91 15.61 6.38 9.81
CA LYS A 91 16.00 5.84 11.10
C LYS A 91 17.52 5.67 11.23
N MET A 92 18.19 5.24 10.16
CA MET A 92 19.67 5.09 10.14
C MET A 92 20.44 6.42 10.22
N LEU A 93 19.81 7.56 9.92
CA LEU A 93 20.45 8.87 9.99
C LEU A 93 20.42 9.51 11.40
N ILE A 94 19.70 8.90 12.35
CA ILE A 94 19.51 9.43 13.71
C ILE A 94 20.15 8.50 14.76
N GLU A 95 20.78 7.40 14.33
CA GLU A 95 21.64 6.52 15.13
C GLU A 95 23.12 6.78 14.80
#